data_AF-A0A1V5KKE9-F1
#
_entry.id   AF-A0A1V5KKE9-F1
#
_cell.length_a   1.000
_cell.length_b   1.000
_cell.length_c   1.000
_cell.angle_alpha   90.00
_cell.angle_beta   90.00
_cell.angle_gamma   90.00
#
_symmetry.space_group_name_H-M   'P 1'
#
loop_
_entity.id
_entity.type
_entity.pdbx_description
1 polymer ?
#
loop_
_entity_poly.entity_id
_entity_poly.type
_entity_poly.pdbx_seq_one_letter_code
_entity_poly.pdbx_strand_id
1 'polypeptide(L)'
;MCWQEDGRKPLLVVNGFDRLAGPARTAGESFSGFVPLLDEGVAEGYALNYTGAQIDFDPASPFLSNDAPGHGASRADEETHLICGNTFDFVYVHGRSLAAAGRAFVSVSDEAVMAGRVDLNQYPLVDLILGEEKETGWPKAVMDSLRGKRYVAFPEELQRAVTRYLADGGNLFVSGAYIGSDLCRGKKAGHADLDFCHNVLRCRWDAGHAAARGRVESVDSLFLPLHSTWQFAQAGSDSLYGVEAPDALSAYGGSRTVLRYEENQFSAAVAYKDRCGVLVCGFPFETMYPAFQRDQFMQAVLRLLAP
;
A
#
# COMPACT_ATOMS: atom_id res chain seq x y z
N MET A 1 -12.97 19.87 -1.66
CA MET A 1 -12.33 20.55 -0.51
C MET A 1 -13.28 20.42 0.67
N CYS A 2 -12.85 19.79 1.77
CA CYS A 2 -13.63 19.77 3.01
C CYS A 2 -13.13 20.95 3.85
N TRP A 3 -13.88 22.05 3.90
CA TRP A 3 -13.48 23.27 4.60
C TRP A 3 -13.87 23.19 6.08
N GLN A 4 -12.98 23.66 6.96
CA GLN A 4 -13.28 23.86 8.38
C GLN A 4 -13.06 25.33 8.74
N GLU A 5 -13.89 25.87 9.62
CA GLU A 5 -13.90 27.30 10.00
C GLU A 5 -12.70 27.74 10.84
N ASP A 6 -11.78 26.82 11.20
CA ASP A 6 -10.68 27.06 12.13
C ASP A 6 -9.48 27.83 11.54
N GLY A 7 -9.51 28.15 10.24
CA GLY A 7 -8.49 28.93 9.54
C GLY A 7 -7.17 28.20 9.33
N ARG A 8 -7.05 26.91 9.68
CA ARG A 8 -5.84 26.12 9.44
C ARG A 8 -5.69 25.81 7.94
N LYS A 9 -4.43 25.71 7.49
CA LYS A 9 -4.15 25.22 6.14
C LYS A 9 -4.68 23.79 5.99
N PRO A 10 -5.36 23.46 4.89
CA PRO A 10 -5.82 22.10 4.63
C PRO A 10 -4.61 21.17 4.48
N LEU A 11 -4.82 19.88 4.75
CA LEU A 11 -3.87 18.82 4.45
C LEU A 11 -4.03 18.36 2.99
N LEU A 12 -2.98 17.75 2.44
CA LEU A 12 -3.03 17.17 1.10
C LEU A 12 -3.17 15.65 1.17
N VAL A 13 -4.19 15.10 0.54
CA VAL A 13 -4.30 13.66 0.30
C VAL A 13 -3.93 13.39 -1.16
N VAL A 14 -2.84 12.67 -1.39
CA VAL A 14 -2.40 12.28 -2.73
C VAL A 14 -2.84 10.84 -2.96
N ASN A 15 -3.70 10.63 -3.95
CA ASN A 15 -4.03 9.28 -4.39
C ASN A 15 -2.99 8.80 -5.39
N GLY A 16 -2.12 7.89 -4.97
CA GLY A 16 -1.21 7.16 -5.84
C GLY A 16 -1.60 5.69 -6.01
N PHE A 17 -2.79 5.28 -5.55
CA PHE A 17 -3.28 3.92 -5.76
C PHE A 17 -4.26 3.90 -6.94
N ASP A 18 -3.74 3.63 -8.13
CA ASP A 18 -4.50 3.50 -9.37
C ASP A 18 -4.25 2.14 -10.08
N ARG A 19 -3.40 1.29 -9.48
CA ARG A 19 -3.09 -0.04 -9.99
C ARG A 19 -4.34 -0.88 -10.24
N LEU A 20 -4.40 -1.38 -11.48
CA LEU A 20 -5.28 -2.47 -11.92
C LEU A 20 -4.44 -3.56 -12.56
N ALA A 21 -4.53 -4.77 -12.03
CA ALA A 21 -3.68 -5.88 -12.45
C ALA A 21 -4.42 -7.21 -12.34
N GLY A 22 -4.09 -8.16 -13.23
CA GLY A 22 -4.46 -9.56 -13.00
C GLY A 22 -3.53 -10.21 -11.97
N PRO A 23 -3.92 -11.37 -11.41
CA PRO A 23 -3.06 -12.11 -10.50
C PRO A 23 -1.76 -12.53 -11.17
N ALA A 24 -0.74 -12.82 -10.35
CA ALA A 24 0.49 -13.41 -10.84
C ALA A 24 0.20 -14.71 -11.58
N ARG A 25 0.93 -14.93 -12.67
CA ARG A 25 0.76 -16.13 -13.50
C ARG A 25 2.09 -16.79 -13.80
N THR A 26 2.04 -18.10 -13.98
CA THR A 26 3.12 -18.94 -14.47
C THR A 26 2.68 -19.65 -15.75
N ALA A 27 3.64 -19.87 -16.66
CA ALA A 27 3.41 -20.59 -17.91
C ALA A 27 4.62 -21.49 -18.18
N GLY A 28 4.55 -22.72 -17.68
CA GLY A 28 5.52 -23.78 -17.94
C GLY A 28 4.83 -25.05 -18.44
N GLU A 29 5.60 -25.98 -19.00
CA GLU A 29 5.07 -27.23 -19.57
C GLU A 29 4.39 -28.12 -18.54
N SER A 30 4.83 -28.09 -17.29
CA SER A 30 4.32 -28.91 -16.18
C SER A 30 3.71 -28.10 -15.02
N PHE A 31 3.71 -26.77 -15.12
CA PHE A 31 3.21 -25.88 -14.07
C PHE A 31 2.76 -24.54 -14.69
N SER A 32 1.46 -24.42 -14.92
CA SER A 32 0.83 -23.25 -15.55
C SER A 32 -0.42 -22.84 -14.77
N GLY A 33 -0.69 -21.54 -14.69
CA GLY A 33 -1.87 -21.05 -13.98
C GLY A 33 -1.65 -19.74 -13.26
N PHE A 34 -2.59 -19.41 -12.38
CA PHE A 34 -2.56 -18.22 -11.53
C PHE A 34 -2.08 -18.55 -10.13
N VAL A 35 -1.15 -17.74 -9.61
CA VAL A 35 -0.47 -17.95 -8.33
C VAL A 35 -0.77 -16.77 -7.41
N PRO A 36 -1.97 -16.73 -6.79
CA PRO A 36 -2.38 -15.61 -5.94
C PRO A 36 -1.43 -15.37 -4.76
N LEU A 37 -0.73 -16.41 -4.31
CA LEU A 37 0.32 -16.32 -3.28
C LEU A 37 1.43 -15.31 -3.63
N LEU A 38 1.66 -15.00 -4.90
CA LEU A 38 2.66 -14.01 -5.32
C LEU A 38 2.08 -12.61 -5.55
N ASP A 39 0.81 -12.56 -5.97
CA ASP A 39 0.05 -11.36 -6.33
C ASP A 39 -1.39 -11.79 -6.63
N GLU A 40 -2.36 -11.30 -5.87
CA GLU A 40 -3.78 -11.58 -6.15
C GLU A 40 -4.30 -10.72 -7.31
N GLY A 41 -3.55 -9.67 -7.67
CA GLY A 41 -3.98 -8.66 -8.62
C GLY A 41 -4.98 -7.71 -7.98
N VAL A 42 -5.37 -6.69 -8.75
CA VAL A 42 -6.28 -5.65 -8.29
C VAL A 42 -7.36 -5.46 -9.35
N ALA A 43 -8.58 -5.85 -9.02
CA ALA A 43 -9.75 -5.65 -9.87
C ALA A 43 -10.25 -4.19 -9.81
N GLU A 44 -10.94 -3.75 -10.85
CA GLU A 44 -11.68 -2.48 -10.83
C GLU A 44 -13.01 -2.69 -10.11
N GLY A 45 -13.22 -1.98 -9.00
CA GLY A 45 -14.43 -2.07 -8.19
C GLY A 45 -14.56 -3.42 -7.48
N TYR A 46 -15.10 -4.42 -8.18
CA TYR A 46 -15.35 -5.77 -7.63
C TYR A 46 -14.85 -6.85 -8.57
N ALA A 47 -14.14 -7.83 -8.02
CA ALA A 47 -13.87 -9.10 -8.69
C ALA A 47 -15.13 -9.97 -8.63
N LEU A 48 -15.77 -10.17 -9.79
CA LEU A 48 -16.96 -11.01 -9.96
C LEU A 48 -16.64 -12.42 -10.49
N ASN A 49 -15.40 -12.61 -10.94
CA ASN A 49 -14.95 -13.77 -11.70
C ASN A 49 -13.89 -14.59 -10.97
N TYR A 50 -13.66 -14.33 -9.68
CA TYR A 50 -12.76 -15.12 -8.86
C TYR A 50 -13.56 -16.26 -8.21
N THR A 51 -13.11 -17.49 -8.41
CA THR A 51 -13.76 -18.70 -7.87
C THR A 51 -12.93 -19.36 -6.78
N GLY A 52 -11.85 -18.72 -6.33
CA GLY A 52 -10.91 -19.28 -5.36
C GLY A 52 -9.57 -19.66 -5.98
N ALA A 53 -8.62 -20.01 -5.12
CA ALA A 53 -7.25 -20.30 -5.54
C ALA A 53 -7.19 -21.54 -6.44
N GLN A 54 -6.39 -21.48 -7.52
CA GLN A 54 -6.13 -22.62 -8.39
C GLN A 54 -5.43 -23.74 -7.60
N ILE A 55 -5.88 -24.98 -7.81
CA ILE A 55 -5.35 -26.19 -7.14
C ILE A 55 -4.71 -27.18 -8.11
N ASP A 56 -5.07 -27.16 -9.39
CA ASP A 56 -4.45 -28.01 -10.43
C ASP A 56 -3.69 -27.15 -11.43
N PHE A 57 -2.36 -27.27 -11.42
CA PHE A 57 -1.43 -26.51 -12.26
C PHE A 57 -0.84 -27.32 -13.40
N ASP A 58 -1.14 -28.61 -13.54
CA ASP A 58 -0.57 -29.47 -14.57
C ASP A 58 -1.34 -29.27 -15.89
N PRO A 59 -0.73 -28.71 -16.96
CA PRO A 59 -1.42 -28.51 -18.24
C PRO A 59 -1.88 -29.80 -18.91
N ALA A 60 -1.30 -30.96 -18.53
CA ALA A 60 -1.68 -32.26 -19.06
C ALA A 60 -2.89 -32.88 -18.34
N SER A 61 -3.34 -32.31 -17.22
CA SER A 61 -4.46 -32.81 -16.43
C SER A 61 -5.81 -32.60 -17.17
N PRO A 62 -6.47 -33.67 -17.65
CA PRO A 62 -7.67 -33.55 -18.46
C PRO A 62 -8.91 -33.33 -17.59
N PHE A 63 -9.92 -32.68 -18.17
CA PHE A 63 -11.27 -32.72 -17.62
C PHE A 63 -11.84 -34.14 -17.74
N LEU A 64 -12.30 -34.72 -16.62
CA LEU A 64 -12.97 -36.02 -16.59
C LEU A 64 -14.43 -35.90 -16.15
N SER A 65 -14.71 -35.06 -15.17
CA SER A 65 -16.05 -34.76 -14.65
C SER A 65 -16.04 -33.46 -13.84
N ASN A 66 -17.20 -33.01 -13.35
CA ASN A 66 -17.26 -31.86 -12.45
C ASN A 66 -16.51 -32.08 -11.13
N ASP A 67 -16.37 -33.33 -10.68
CA ASP A 67 -15.60 -33.70 -9.48
C ASP A 67 -14.11 -33.93 -9.78
N ALA A 68 -13.72 -33.91 -11.06
CA ALA A 68 -12.35 -34.04 -11.54
C ALA A 68 -12.12 -33.10 -12.76
N PRO A 69 -12.13 -31.77 -12.54
CA PRO A 69 -12.16 -30.79 -13.63
C PRO A 69 -10.81 -30.61 -14.36
N GLY A 70 -9.70 -31.09 -13.80
CA GLY A 70 -8.38 -31.05 -14.42
C GLY A 70 -7.69 -29.68 -14.34
N HIS A 71 -6.84 -29.35 -15.31
CA HIS A 71 -6.05 -28.13 -15.32
C HIS A 71 -6.88 -26.86 -15.08
N GLY A 72 -6.45 -26.00 -14.16
CA GLY A 72 -7.17 -24.77 -13.81
C GLY A 72 -8.30 -24.97 -12.81
N ALA A 73 -8.51 -26.19 -12.30
CA ALA A 73 -9.37 -26.44 -11.15
C ALA A 73 -9.05 -25.44 -10.03
N SER A 74 -10.09 -24.89 -9.40
CA SER A 74 -9.96 -23.99 -8.25
C SER A 74 -10.62 -24.59 -7.02
N ARG A 75 -10.43 -23.96 -5.87
CA ARG A 75 -11.08 -24.34 -4.62
C ARG A 75 -12.61 -24.16 -4.63
N ALA A 76 -13.15 -23.38 -5.57
CA ALA A 76 -14.58 -23.04 -5.65
C ALA A 76 -15.14 -22.38 -4.37
N ASP A 77 -14.28 -21.89 -3.47
CA ASP A 77 -14.63 -21.37 -2.14
C ASP A 77 -15.00 -19.88 -2.15
N GLU A 78 -14.77 -19.19 -3.27
CA GLU A 78 -15.16 -17.80 -3.49
C GLU A 78 -16.23 -17.63 -4.57
N GLU A 79 -16.81 -18.74 -5.04
CA GLU A 79 -17.98 -18.66 -5.91
C GLU A 79 -19.11 -17.91 -5.19
N THR A 80 -19.77 -17.00 -5.91
CA THR A 80 -20.85 -16.12 -5.40
C THR A 80 -20.43 -15.03 -4.41
N HIS A 81 -19.15 -14.94 -4.06
CA HIS A 81 -18.64 -13.87 -3.21
C HIS A 81 -18.22 -12.64 -4.04
N LEU A 82 -18.45 -11.46 -3.47
CA LEU A 82 -17.93 -10.20 -3.99
C LEU A 82 -16.62 -9.90 -3.28
N ILE A 83 -15.55 -9.73 -4.03
CA ILE A 83 -14.26 -9.28 -3.50
C ILE A 83 -13.98 -7.87 -4.02
N CYS A 84 -13.88 -6.93 -3.10
CA CYS A 84 -13.57 -5.54 -3.38
C CYS A 84 -12.14 -5.43 -3.93
N GLY A 85 -11.98 -4.63 -4.99
CA GLY A 85 -10.69 -4.25 -5.57
C GLY A 85 -10.44 -2.76 -5.38
N ASN A 86 -9.85 -2.10 -6.38
CA ASN A 86 -9.66 -0.66 -6.37
C ASN A 86 -10.97 0.06 -6.77
N THR A 87 -11.56 0.77 -5.80
CA THR A 87 -12.79 1.57 -5.97
C THR A 87 -12.51 3.02 -6.36
N PHE A 88 -11.23 3.42 -6.41
CA PHE A 88 -10.75 4.78 -6.71
C PHE A 88 -11.27 5.87 -5.76
N ASP A 89 -11.84 5.50 -4.61
CA ASP A 89 -12.42 6.42 -3.63
C ASP A 89 -11.72 6.35 -2.27
N PHE A 90 -10.52 5.76 -2.16
CA PHE A 90 -9.79 5.67 -0.89
C PHE A 90 -9.43 7.04 -0.27
N VAL A 91 -9.38 8.10 -1.09
CA VAL A 91 -9.33 9.49 -0.61
C VAL A 91 -10.47 9.82 0.34
N TYR A 92 -11.68 9.29 0.09
CA TYR A 92 -12.83 9.45 0.98
C TYR A 92 -12.60 8.72 2.32
N VAL A 93 -11.96 7.54 2.30
CA VAL A 93 -11.64 6.77 3.51
C VAL A 93 -10.66 7.53 4.41
N HIS A 94 -9.56 8.02 3.85
CA HIS A 94 -8.59 8.87 4.55
C HIS A 94 -9.23 10.19 5.01
N GLY A 95 -9.94 10.85 4.09
CA GLY A 95 -10.60 12.12 4.30
C GLY A 95 -11.62 12.11 5.44
N ARG A 96 -12.35 11.00 5.60
CA ARG A 96 -13.25 10.82 6.74
C ARG A 96 -12.52 10.80 8.07
N SER A 97 -11.41 10.06 8.16
CA SER A 97 -10.62 9.99 9.39
C SER A 97 -9.93 11.33 9.71
N LEU A 98 -9.53 12.08 8.68
CA LEU A 98 -9.07 13.47 8.83
C LEU A 98 -10.18 14.40 9.33
N ALA A 99 -11.38 14.31 8.75
CA ALA A 99 -12.54 15.11 9.16
C ALA A 99 -12.96 14.79 10.60
N ALA A 100 -12.94 13.51 11.00
CA ALA A 100 -13.19 13.06 12.37
C ALA A 100 -12.14 13.59 13.37
N ALA A 101 -10.93 13.88 12.90
CA ALA A 101 -9.87 14.55 13.68
C ALA A 101 -9.93 16.09 13.61
N GLY A 102 -10.99 16.67 13.01
CA GLY A 102 -11.12 18.12 12.88
C GLY A 102 -10.14 18.74 11.90
N ARG A 103 -9.77 18.03 10.82
CA ARG A 103 -8.83 18.53 9.80
C ARG A 103 -9.49 18.66 8.44
N ALA A 104 -9.38 19.86 7.87
CA ALA A 104 -9.69 20.12 6.47
C ALA A 104 -8.65 19.45 5.56
N PHE A 105 -9.09 19.01 4.38
CA PHE A 105 -8.19 18.45 3.37
C PHE A 105 -8.65 18.75 1.94
N VAL A 106 -7.69 18.66 1.02
CA VAL A 106 -7.87 18.61 -0.42
C VAL A 106 -7.18 17.36 -0.97
N SER A 107 -7.56 16.94 -2.17
CA SER A 107 -7.00 15.76 -2.79
C SER A 107 -6.56 16.01 -4.23
N VAL A 108 -5.64 15.17 -4.68
CA VAL A 108 -4.95 15.25 -5.97
C VAL A 108 -4.44 13.85 -6.31
N SER A 109 -4.28 13.53 -7.59
CA SER A 109 -3.56 12.31 -8.01
C SER A 109 -2.05 12.53 -7.99
N ASP A 110 -1.29 11.46 -7.79
CA ASP A 110 0.16 11.50 -7.86
C ASP A 110 0.67 11.97 -9.24
N GLU A 111 -0.01 11.72 -10.35
CA GLU A 111 0.39 12.26 -11.66
C GLU A 111 0.38 13.78 -11.71
N ALA A 112 -0.57 14.43 -11.03
CA ALA A 112 -0.57 15.89 -10.98
C ALA A 112 0.59 16.42 -10.12
N VAL A 113 1.02 15.68 -9.09
CA VAL A 113 2.25 15.98 -8.32
C VAL A 113 3.47 15.79 -9.22
N MET A 114 3.58 14.66 -9.91
CA MET A 114 4.68 14.34 -10.83
C MET A 114 4.79 15.35 -11.99
N ALA A 115 3.66 15.82 -12.50
CA ALA A 115 3.59 16.86 -13.54
C ALA A 115 3.86 18.28 -13.01
N GLY A 116 4.14 18.45 -11.71
CA GLY A 116 4.42 19.75 -11.09
C GLY A 116 3.22 20.70 -11.05
N ARG A 117 1.99 20.17 -11.16
CA ARG A 117 0.75 20.97 -11.12
C ARG A 117 0.34 21.35 -9.70
N VAL A 118 0.90 20.70 -8.70
CA VAL A 118 0.68 20.95 -7.28
C VAL A 118 2.01 21.14 -6.58
N ASP A 119 2.12 22.21 -5.79
CA ASP A 119 3.27 22.46 -4.92
C ASP A 119 3.02 21.89 -3.53
N LEU A 120 3.72 20.81 -3.19
CA LEU A 120 3.58 20.12 -1.89
C LEU A 120 3.91 21.06 -0.71
N ASN A 121 4.79 22.05 -0.90
CA ASN A 121 5.19 22.99 0.15
C ASN A 121 4.05 23.94 0.60
N GLN A 122 2.93 23.96 -0.11
CA GLN A 122 1.74 24.69 0.32
C GLN A 122 0.98 24.00 1.46
N TYR A 123 1.26 22.72 1.71
CA TYR A 123 0.54 21.88 2.65
C TYR A 123 1.42 21.47 3.83
N PRO A 124 0.90 21.49 5.07
CA PRO A 124 1.68 21.16 6.26
C PRO A 124 1.93 19.65 6.43
N LEU A 125 1.09 18.81 5.81
CA LEU A 125 1.21 17.35 5.78
C LEU A 125 0.65 16.85 4.44
N VAL A 126 1.37 15.90 3.84
CA VAL A 126 0.97 15.11 2.68
C VAL A 126 0.68 13.69 3.16
N ASP A 127 -0.52 13.20 2.89
CA ASP A 127 -1.00 11.83 3.10
C ASP A 127 -1.02 11.14 1.74
N LEU A 128 -0.04 10.26 1.49
CA LEU A 128 0.15 9.56 0.23
C LEU A 128 -0.42 8.14 0.34
N ILE A 129 -1.50 7.90 -0.40
CA ILE A 129 -2.16 6.60 -0.50
C ILE A 129 -1.46 5.78 -1.57
N LEU A 130 -0.88 4.64 -1.20
CA LEU A 130 -0.28 3.71 -2.14
C LEU A 130 -0.98 2.35 -2.18
N GLY A 131 -1.94 2.05 -1.30
CA GLY A 131 -2.72 0.81 -1.40
C GLY A 131 -1.88 -0.43 -1.76
N GLU A 132 -2.21 -1.04 -2.89
CA GLU A 132 -1.48 -2.16 -3.50
C GLU A 132 -0.58 -1.75 -4.69
N GLU A 133 -0.30 -0.46 -4.84
CA GLU A 133 0.51 0.13 -5.91
C GLU A 133 1.89 -0.54 -5.96
N LYS A 134 2.24 -1.11 -7.11
CA LYS A 134 3.52 -1.73 -7.39
C LYS A 134 3.76 -1.90 -8.87
N GLU A 135 5.03 -1.85 -9.26
CA GLU A 135 5.48 -1.99 -10.63
C GLU A 135 4.88 -3.26 -11.25
N THR A 136 4.06 -3.06 -12.28
CA THR A 136 3.33 -4.11 -12.96
C THR A 136 3.62 -4.08 -14.45
N GLY A 137 3.97 -5.24 -14.99
CA GLY A 137 4.15 -5.42 -16.44
C GLY A 137 2.84 -5.26 -17.21
N TRP A 138 2.96 -5.02 -18.51
CA TRP A 138 1.85 -5.12 -19.42
C TRP A 138 1.49 -6.59 -19.68
N PRO A 139 0.22 -6.90 -20.01
CA PRO A 139 -0.18 -8.27 -20.35
C PRO A 139 0.64 -8.88 -21.50
N LYS A 140 1.14 -8.04 -22.41
CA LYS A 140 2.08 -8.41 -23.48
C LYS A 140 3.46 -7.86 -23.15
N ALA A 141 4.43 -8.75 -22.90
CA ALA A 141 5.80 -8.38 -22.51
C ALA A 141 6.48 -7.35 -23.45
N VAL A 142 6.19 -7.38 -24.76
CA VAL A 142 6.73 -6.39 -25.72
C VAL A 142 6.37 -4.95 -25.35
N MET A 143 5.24 -4.74 -24.67
CA MET A 143 4.78 -3.42 -24.29
C MET A 143 5.61 -2.80 -23.17
N ASP A 144 6.23 -3.61 -22.30
CA ASP A 144 7.14 -3.11 -21.26
C ASP A 144 8.32 -2.36 -21.88
N SER A 145 8.87 -2.89 -22.98
CA SER A 145 9.96 -2.25 -23.71
C SER A 145 9.54 -1.01 -24.48
N LEU A 146 8.27 -0.94 -24.92
CA LEU A 146 7.75 0.16 -25.73
C LEU A 146 7.20 1.32 -24.91
N ARG A 147 6.66 1.05 -23.72
CA ARG A 147 5.91 2.02 -22.90
C ARG A 147 6.42 2.16 -21.47
N GLY A 148 7.41 1.35 -21.08
CA GLY A 148 7.75 1.18 -19.68
C GLY A 148 6.72 0.33 -18.95
N LYS A 149 7.08 -0.12 -17.75
CA LYS A 149 6.15 -0.76 -16.83
C LYS A 149 5.23 0.29 -16.19
N ARG A 150 4.12 -0.17 -15.62
CA ARG A 150 3.09 0.69 -15.02
C ARG A 150 3.12 0.58 -13.50
N TYR A 151 2.41 1.49 -12.84
CA TYR A 151 2.06 1.37 -11.43
C TYR A 151 3.25 1.34 -10.46
N VAL A 152 4.39 1.91 -10.85
CA VAL A 152 5.58 1.99 -10.00
C VAL A 152 5.21 2.84 -8.77
N ALA A 153 5.40 2.32 -7.55
CA ALA A 153 4.90 2.97 -6.34
C ALA A 153 5.56 4.33 -6.07
N PHE A 154 6.82 4.48 -6.49
CA PHE A 154 7.58 5.73 -6.43
C PHE A 154 8.36 5.96 -7.72
N PRO A 155 7.72 6.47 -8.78
CA PRO A 155 8.42 6.88 -10.00
C PRO A 155 9.42 8.01 -9.69
N GLU A 156 10.42 8.19 -10.54
CA GLU A 156 11.50 9.16 -10.29
C GLU A 156 10.97 10.59 -10.05
N GLU A 157 9.94 11.00 -10.80
CA GLU A 157 9.24 12.27 -10.64
C GLU A 157 8.66 12.44 -9.23
N LEU A 158 7.99 11.42 -8.71
CA LEU A 158 7.39 11.43 -7.38
C LEU A 158 8.48 11.44 -6.30
N GLN A 159 9.54 10.64 -6.47
CA GLN A 159 10.69 10.66 -5.58
C GLN A 159 11.29 12.07 -5.47
N ARG A 160 11.55 12.74 -6.60
CA ARG A 160 12.08 14.12 -6.63
C ARG A 160 11.15 15.10 -5.92
N ALA A 161 9.83 15.01 -6.12
CA ALA A 161 8.86 15.88 -5.46
C ALA A 161 8.84 15.68 -3.94
N VAL A 162 8.79 14.43 -3.49
CA VAL A 162 8.79 14.05 -2.06
C VAL A 162 10.12 14.45 -1.40
N THR A 163 11.27 14.19 -2.04
CA THR A 163 12.58 14.57 -1.51
C THR A 163 12.67 16.08 -1.28
N ARG A 164 12.24 16.89 -2.25
CA ARG A 164 12.23 18.36 -2.11
C ARG A 164 11.33 18.81 -0.95
N TYR A 165 10.11 18.29 -0.91
CA TYR A 165 9.15 18.63 0.14
C TYR A 165 9.67 18.31 1.55
N LEU A 166 10.27 17.14 1.75
CA LEU A 166 10.87 16.77 3.03
C LEU A 166 12.13 17.57 3.36
N ALA A 167 12.96 17.92 2.36
CA ALA A 167 14.13 18.78 2.57
C ALA A 167 13.75 20.20 3.04
N ASP A 168 12.57 20.68 2.64
CA ASP A 168 12.01 21.97 3.04
C ASP A 168 11.28 21.93 4.40
N GLY A 169 11.26 20.78 5.08
CA GLY A 169 10.63 20.61 6.41
C GLY A 169 9.19 20.13 6.36
N GLY A 170 8.74 19.62 5.20
CA GLY A 170 7.44 18.99 5.05
C GLY A 170 7.24 17.75 5.92
N ASN A 171 6.00 17.30 6.02
CA ASN A 171 5.63 16.07 6.70
C ASN A 171 4.90 15.12 5.75
N LEU A 172 5.31 13.85 5.73
CA LEU A 172 4.74 12.81 4.88
C LEU A 172 4.19 11.67 5.74
N PHE A 173 2.93 11.33 5.54
CA PHE A 173 2.37 10.04 5.90
C PHE A 173 2.20 9.23 4.61
N VAL A 174 2.68 8.00 4.59
CA VAL A 174 2.50 7.09 3.46
C VAL A 174 2.17 5.68 3.94
N SER A 175 1.19 5.05 3.29
CA SER A 175 0.74 3.69 3.61
C SER A 175 0.49 2.87 2.35
N GLY A 176 1.01 1.64 2.30
CA GLY A 176 0.84 0.73 1.17
C GLY A 176 1.58 -0.60 1.40
N ALA A 177 1.18 -1.65 0.69
CA ALA A 177 1.69 -3.01 0.89
C ALA A 177 3.07 -3.24 0.26
N TYR A 178 3.44 -2.47 -0.76
CA TYR A 178 4.62 -2.73 -1.61
C TYR A 178 5.67 -1.62 -1.61
N ILE A 179 5.61 -0.70 -0.63
CA ILE A 179 6.51 0.46 -0.55
C ILE A 179 7.99 0.06 -0.65
N GLY A 180 8.42 -0.88 0.18
CA GLY A 180 9.82 -1.29 0.26
C GLY A 180 10.19 -2.27 -0.83
N SER A 181 9.33 -3.23 -1.13
CA SER A 181 9.60 -4.27 -2.11
C SER A 181 9.69 -3.70 -3.53
N ASP A 182 8.82 -2.76 -3.91
CA ASP A 182 8.89 -2.08 -5.21
C ASP A 182 10.17 -1.21 -5.33
N LEU A 183 10.51 -0.47 -4.27
CA LEU A 183 11.71 0.35 -4.22
C LEU A 183 13.02 -0.44 -4.19
N CYS A 184 13.06 -1.63 -3.58
CA CYS A 184 14.33 -2.28 -3.21
C CYS A 184 14.60 -3.62 -3.90
N ARG A 185 13.57 -4.40 -4.25
CA ARG A 185 13.76 -5.79 -4.70
C ARG A 185 14.61 -5.85 -5.97
N GLY A 186 15.65 -6.70 -5.95
CA GLY A 186 16.53 -6.92 -7.10
C GLY A 186 17.52 -5.77 -7.40
N LYS A 187 17.49 -4.68 -6.64
CA LYS A 187 18.37 -3.52 -6.81
C LYS A 187 19.64 -3.68 -5.97
N LYS A 188 20.75 -3.13 -6.46
CA LYS A 188 22.08 -3.21 -5.84
C LYS A 188 22.46 -1.88 -5.18
N ALA A 189 23.40 -1.93 -4.24
CA ALA A 189 23.91 -0.74 -3.56
C ALA A 189 24.28 0.39 -4.55
N GLY A 190 23.90 1.63 -4.21
CA GLY A 190 24.07 2.81 -5.08
C GLY A 190 22.94 3.05 -6.07
N HIS A 191 21.88 2.23 -6.08
CA HIS A 191 20.68 2.52 -6.86
C HIS A 191 19.86 3.65 -6.22
N ALA A 192 19.36 4.59 -7.03
CA ALA A 192 18.63 5.77 -6.57
C ALA A 192 17.42 5.41 -5.67
N ASP A 193 16.63 4.41 -6.05
CA ASP A 193 15.49 3.95 -5.24
C ASP A 193 15.88 3.41 -3.86
N LEU A 194 17.06 2.77 -3.73
CA LEU A 194 17.56 2.36 -2.41
C LEU A 194 17.94 3.58 -1.58
N ASP A 195 18.59 4.56 -2.21
CA ASP A 195 18.95 5.82 -1.53
C ASP A 195 17.72 6.63 -1.15
N PHE A 196 16.64 6.60 -1.94
CA PHE A 196 15.36 7.21 -1.61
C PHE A 196 14.70 6.51 -0.42
N CYS A 197 14.57 5.17 -0.47
CA CYS A 197 14.02 4.37 0.62
C CYS A 197 14.77 4.62 1.95
N HIS A 198 16.10 4.56 1.91
CA HIS A 198 16.95 4.77 3.06
C HIS A 198 16.94 6.23 3.53
N ASN A 199 17.33 7.18 2.68
CA ASN A 199 17.68 8.53 3.13
C ASN A 199 16.48 9.49 3.15
N VAL A 200 15.46 9.23 2.34
CA VAL A 200 14.26 10.08 2.22
C VAL A 200 13.11 9.51 3.05
N LEU A 201 12.72 8.25 2.80
CA LEU A 201 11.68 7.58 3.58
C LEU A 201 12.14 7.13 4.97
N ARG A 202 13.46 7.14 5.23
CA ARG A 202 14.06 6.77 6.53
C ARG A 202 13.70 5.34 6.94
N CYS A 203 13.60 4.42 5.98
CA CYS A 203 13.31 3.01 6.22
C CYS A 203 14.25 2.10 5.44
N ARG A 204 14.30 0.82 5.80
CA ARG A 204 14.92 -0.26 5.03
C ARG A 204 13.89 -1.34 4.77
N TRP A 205 13.91 -1.90 3.57
CA TRP A 205 13.08 -3.05 3.26
C TRP A 205 13.74 -4.34 3.74
N ASP A 206 13.03 -5.09 4.59
CA ASP A 206 13.52 -6.37 5.12
C ASP A 206 12.88 -7.55 4.37
N ALA A 207 11.56 -7.53 4.19
CA ALA A 207 10.80 -8.60 3.54
C ALA A 207 9.46 -8.07 2.98
N GLY A 208 8.97 -8.70 1.91
CA GLY A 208 7.55 -8.59 1.52
C GLY A 208 6.79 -9.82 2.00
N HIS A 209 5.45 -9.83 1.89
CA HIS A 209 4.60 -10.86 2.51
C HIS A 209 4.92 -11.03 4.01
N ALA A 210 5.13 -9.91 4.68
CA ALA A 210 5.62 -9.85 6.05
C ALA A 210 4.57 -10.27 7.07
N ALA A 211 3.29 -10.36 6.69
CA ALA A 211 2.20 -10.76 7.55
C ALA A 211 1.10 -11.48 6.76
N ALA A 212 0.37 -12.36 7.46
CA ALA A 212 -0.74 -13.17 6.97
C ALA A 212 -1.99 -13.09 7.89
N ARG A 213 -1.94 -12.33 8.99
CA ARG A 213 -3.08 -12.18 9.92
C ARG A 213 -3.69 -10.79 9.98
N GLY A 214 -3.11 -9.79 9.31
CA GLY A 214 -3.67 -8.45 9.27
C GLY A 214 -3.70 -7.73 10.61
N ARG A 215 -2.74 -7.98 11.52
CA ARG A 215 -2.69 -7.34 12.85
C ARG A 215 -1.33 -6.72 13.15
N VAL A 216 -1.36 -5.51 13.68
CA VAL A 216 -0.18 -4.77 14.14
C VAL A 216 -0.34 -4.33 15.59
N GLU A 217 0.76 -4.24 16.31
CA GLU A 217 0.81 -3.69 17.66
C GLU A 217 1.77 -2.49 17.74
N SER A 218 1.43 -1.53 18.61
CA SER A 218 2.31 -0.41 18.91
C SER A 218 3.47 -0.83 19.81
N VAL A 219 4.68 -0.47 19.41
CA VAL A 219 5.91 -0.64 20.21
C VAL A 219 6.54 0.69 20.60
N ASP A 220 5.84 1.79 20.36
CA ASP A 220 6.35 3.14 20.60
C ASP A 220 5.29 4.03 21.26
N SER A 221 5.50 4.30 22.56
CA SER A 221 4.58 5.08 23.38
C SER A 221 4.43 6.55 22.96
N LEU A 222 5.37 7.09 22.17
CA LEU A 222 5.23 8.46 21.65
C LEU A 222 4.36 8.51 20.40
N PHE A 223 3.99 7.36 19.81
CA PHE A 223 3.04 7.29 18.71
C PHE A 223 1.66 6.83 19.19
N LEU A 224 1.60 5.62 19.76
CA LEU A 224 0.38 4.95 20.24
C LEU A 224 0.68 4.21 21.56
N PRO A 225 -0.31 4.00 22.45
CA PRO A 225 -0.09 3.27 23.70
C PRO A 225 0.58 1.91 23.46
N LEU A 226 1.59 1.55 24.27
CA LEU A 226 2.32 0.29 24.08
C LEU A 226 1.36 -0.91 24.11
N HIS A 227 1.59 -1.87 23.21
CA HIS A 227 0.81 -3.11 23.07
C HIS A 227 -0.67 -2.93 22.69
N SER A 228 -1.08 -1.71 22.32
CA SER A 228 -2.38 -1.53 21.66
C SER A 228 -2.31 -2.06 20.22
N THR A 229 -3.42 -2.63 19.75
CA THR A 229 -3.47 -3.38 18.49
C THR A 229 -4.42 -2.76 17.48
N TRP A 230 -4.04 -2.85 16.21
CA TRP A 230 -4.83 -2.47 15.05
C TRP A 230 -4.96 -3.63 14.08
N GLN A 231 -6.07 -3.64 13.35
CA GLN A 231 -6.40 -4.66 12.38
C GLN A 231 -6.56 -4.03 10.98
N PHE A 232 -6.03 -4.71 9.96
CA PHE A 232 -6.22 -4.41 8.55
C PHE A 232 -6.65 -5.68 7.79
N ALA A 233 -7.30 -5.50 6.65
CA ALA A 233 -7.85 -6.61 5.86
C ALA A 233 -6.72 -7.38 5.16
N GLN A 234 -6.41 -8.59 5.63
CA GLN A 234 -5.48 -9.47 4.93
C GLN A 234 -6.16 -10.17 3.75
N ALA A 235 -7.42 -10.56 3.92
CA ALA A 235 -8.23 -11.18 2.88
C ALA A 235 -9.30 -10.21 2.41
N GLY A 236 -9.62 -10.27 1.12
CA GLY A 236 -10.67 -9.45 0.53
C GLY A 236 -12.06 -9.80 1.05
N SER A 237 -12.94 -8.81 1.06
CA SER A 237 -14.37 -8.93 1.36
C SER A 237 -15.18 -8.07 0.41
N ASP A 238 -16.51 -8.03 0.59
CA ASP A 238 -17.40 -7.14 -0.17
C ASP A 238 -17.20 -5.63 0.10
N SER A 239 -16.34 -5.29 1.06
CA SER A 239 -16.19 -3.93 1.59
C SER A 239 -14.75 -3.46 1.67
N LEU A 240 -13.78 -4.37 1.74
CA LEU A 240 -12.35 -4.06 1.79
C LEU A 240 -11.60 -5.00 0.84
N TYR A 241 -10.64 -4.46 0.10
CA TYR A 241 -9.71 -5.31 -0.64
C TYR A 241 -8.72 -5.96 0.33
N GLY A 242 -8.22 -7.14 -0.05
CA GLY A 242 -7.23 -7.89 0.72
C GLY A 242 -5.83 -7.35 0.52
N VAL A 243 -4.98 -7.48 1.54
CA VAL A 243 -3.58 -7.07 1.51
C VAL A 243 -2.73 -8.34 1.57
N GLU A 244 -2.41 -8.94 0.42
CA GLU A 244 -1.76 -10.25 0.39
C GLU A 244 -0.28 -10.19 0.78
N ALA A 245 0.39 -9.07 0.51
CA ALA A 245 1.85 -8.99 0.59
C ALA A 245 2.36 -7.72 1.29
N PRO A 246 1.97 -7.45 2.54
CA PRO A 246 2.46 -6.29 3.28
C PRO A 246 3.99 -6.32 3.45
N ASP A 247 4.63 -5.16 3.54
CA ASP A 247 6.08 -5.01 3.64
C ASP A 247 6.57 -4.84 5.09
N ALA A 248 7.62 -5.57 5.44
CA ALA A 248 8.41 -5.31 6.64
C ALA A 248 9.45 -4.21 6.36
N LEU A 249 9.38 -3.12 7.13
CA LEU A 249 10.20 -1.93 6.98
C LEU A 249 10.94 -1.63 8.28
N SER A 250 12.25 -1.82 8.34
CA SER A 250 13.07 -1.49 9.52
C SER A 250 13.49 -0.02 9.54
N ALA A 251 13.76 0.48 10.75
CA ALA A 251 14.20 1.84 10.97
C ALA A 251 15.58 2.11 10.35
N TYR A 252 15.76 3.31 9.80
CA TYR A 252 17.03 3.77 9.23
C TYR A 252 17.20 5.28 9.40
N GLY A 253 18.46 5.73 9.50
CA GLY A 253 18.79 7.15 9.44
C GLY A 253 18.13 7.98 10.56
N GLY A 254 17.99 7.42 11.76
CA GLY A 254 17.41 8.09 12.93
C GLY A 254 15.90 7.93 13.09
N SER A 255 15.21 7.21 12.21
CA SER A 255 13.83 6.80 12.45
C SER A 255 13.74 5.74 13.55
N ARG A 256 12.52 5.44 13.96
CA ARG A 256 12.17 4.43 14.97
C ARG A 256 11.07 3.53 14.45
N THR A 257 11.11 2.24 14.78
CA THR A 257 9.98 1.33 14.55
C THR A 257 8.87 1.70 15.51
N VAL A 258 7.69 2.01 14.98
CA VAL A 258 6.51 2.41 15.79
C VAL A 258 5.45 1.33 15.87
N LEU A 259 5.38 0.45 14.87
CA LEU A 259 4.47 -0.70 14.85
C LEU A 259 5.21 -1.97 14.47
N ARG A 260 4.74 -3.11 14.97
CA ARG A 260 5.18 -4.45 14.55
C ARG A 260 3.98 -5.30 14.15
N TYR A 261 4.15 -6.19 13.19
CA TYR A 261 3.16 -7.23 12.93
C TYR A 261 3.12 -8.18 14.12
N GLU A 262 1.94 -8.35 14.72
CA GLU A 262 1.76 -9.05 15.99
C GLU A 262 2.28 -10.50 15.92
N GLU A 263 2.07 -11.16 14.78
CA GLU A 263 2.31 -12.60 14.63
C GLU A 263 3.77 -13.02 14.57
N ASN A 264 4.68 -12.14 14.14
CA ASN A 264 6.09 -12.46 13.93
C ASN A 264 7.06 -11.34 14.36
N GLN A 265 6.53 -10.23 14.88
CA GLN A 265 7.30 -9.08 15.35
C GLN A 265 8.12 -8.37 14.28
N PHE A 266 7.86 -8.61 12.99
CA PHE A 266 8.47 -7.83 11.91
C PHE A 266 8.01 -6.37 11.98
N SER A 267 8.90 -5.45 11.62
CA SER A 267 8.63 -4.02 11.71
C SER A 267 7.60 -3.60 10.65
N ALA A 268 6.41 -3.16 11.08
CA ALA A 268 5.28 -2.85 10.19
C ALA A 268 5.20 -1.37 9.82
N ALA A 269 5.75 -0.49 10.67
CA ALA A 269 5.83 0.93 10.38
C ALA A 269 7.01 1.59 11.08
N VAL A 270 7.56 2.62 10.44
CA VAL A 270 8.63 3.45 10.98
C VAL A 270 8.26 4.92 10.95
N ALA A 271 8.71 5.65 11.96
CA ALA A 271 8.50 7.08 12.08
C ALA A 271 9.82 7.82 12.25
N TYR A 272 9.95 8.96 11.61
CA TYR A 272 10.98 9.95 11.84
C TYR A 272 10.34 11.32 12.07
N LYS A 273 10.81 12.06 13.08
CA LYS A 273 10.36 13.43 13.31
C LYS A 273 11.49 14.26 13.88
N ASP A 274 11.88 15.28 13.13
CA ASP A 274 12.80 16.36 13.53
C ASP A 274 12.44 17.61 12.71
N ARG A 275 13.36 18.16 11.88
CA ARG A 275 13.06 19.25 10.94
C ARG A 275 11.95 18.90 9.96
N CYS A 276 11.87 17.64 9.52
CA CYS A 276 10.79 17.09 8.71
C CYS A 276 10.16 15.89 9.44
N GLY A 277 9.02 15.42 8.94
CA GLY A 277 8.32 14.26 9.49
C GLY A 277 8.06 13.21 8.42
N VAL A 278 8.27 11.94 8.74
CA VAL A 278 7.93 10.82 7.87
C VAL A 278 7.33 9.70 8.71
N LEU A 279 6.16 9.19 8.32
CA LEU A 279 5.60 7.94 8.80
C LEU A 279 5.33 7.03 7.60
N VAL A 280 5.94 5.85 7.60
CA VAL A 280 5.78 4.85 6.54
C VAL A 280 5.14 3.61 7.15
N CYS A 281 3.99 3.18 6.62
CA CYS A 281 3.33 1.93 6.98
C CYS A 281 3.41 0.95 5.82
N GLY A 282 3.97 -0.25 6.06
CA GLY A 282 4.05 -1.34 5.08
C GLY A 282 2.73 -2.06 4.84
N PHE A 283 1.61 -1.41 5.15
CA PHE A 283 0.26 -1.89 4.92
C PHE A 283 -0.67 -0.67 4.68
N PRO A 284 -1.75 -0.81 3.90
CA PRO A 284 -2.60 0.31 3.54
C PRO A 284 -3.53 0.75 4.69
N PHE A 285 -3.59 2.06 4.94
CA PHE A 285 -4.44 2.63 6.00
C PHE A 285 -5.93 2.45 5.72
N GLU A 286 -6.33 2.56 4.46
CA GLU A 286 -7.70 2.43 3.97
C GLU A 286 -8.29 1.03 4.25
N THR A 287 -7.43 0.01 4.40
CA THR A 287 -7.84 -1.36 4.75
C THR A 287 -7.99 -1.59 6.25
N MET A 288 -7.64 -0.61 7.10
CA MET A 288 -7.82 -0.72 8.55
C MET A 288 -9.30 -0.77 8.93
N TYR A 289 -9.63 -1.69 9.83
CA TYR A 289 -10.99 -1.84 10.37
C TYR A 289 -10.95 -2.26 11.85
N PRO A 290 -12.03 -2.01 12.60
CA PRO A 290 -13.19 -1.18 12.25
C PRO A 290 -12.83 0.31 12.14
N ALA A 291 -13.74 1.12 11.56
CA ALA A 291 -13.49 2.53 11.26
C ALA A 291 -12.99 3.36 12.47
N PHE A 292 -13.43 3.06 13.69
CA PHE A 292 -12.96 3.78 14.88
C PHE A 292 -11.45 3.59 15.15
N GLN A 293 -10.89 2.41 14.86
CA GLN A 293 -9.46 2.16 15.02
C GLN A 293 -8.66 2.97 14.00
N ARG A 294 -9.18 3.03 12.77
CA ARG A 294 -8.63 3.84 11.68
C ARG A 294 -8.65 5.34 12.02
N ASP A 295 -9.74 5.84 12.59
CA ASP A 295 -9.84 7.24 13.05
C ASP A 295 -8.84 7.54 14.18
N GLN A 296 -8.70 6.64 15.16
CA GLN A 296 -7.70 6.77 16.23
C GLN A 296 -6.26 6.75 15.69
N PHE A 297 -6.01 5.92 14.68
CA PHE A 297 -4.71 5.85 14.03
C PHE A 297 -4.39 7.17 13.33
N MET A 298 -5.32 7.71 12.53
CA MET A 298 -5.13 9.01 11.87
C MET A 298 -4.90 10.15 12.88
N GLN A 299 -5.61 10.14 14.02
CA GLN A 299 -5.31 11.09 15.10
C GLN A 299 -3.87 10.97 15.61
N ALA A 300 -3.33 9.75 15.72
CA ALA A 300 -1.93 9.54 16.09
C ALA A 300 -0.96 10.01 15.02
N VAL A 301 -1.25 9.76 13.73
CA VAL A 301 -0.49 10.31 12.59
C VAL A 301 -0.41 11.83 12.70
N LEU A 302 -1.55 12.50 12.91
CA LEU A 302 -1.62 13.94 13.02
C LEU A 302 -0.87 14.48 14.24
N ARG A 303 -0.97 13.83 15.41
CA ARG A 303 -0.19 14.23 16.60
C ARG A 303 1.32 14.12 16.38
N LEU A 304 1.76 13.13 15.62
CA LEU A 304 3.18 12.90 15.32
C LEU A 304 3.71 13.90 14.28
N LEU A 305 2.96 14.12 13.20
CA LEU A 305 3.45 14.78 12.00
C LEU A 305 2.95 16.20 11.81
N ALA A 306 1.67 16.46 12.12
CA ALA A 306 1.07 17.75 11.84
C ALA A 306 1.47 18.77 12.92
N PRO A 307 1.79 20.02 12.53
CA PRO A 307 2.07 21.10 13.46
C PRO A 307 0.81 21.54 14.22
#